data_AF-A0A7C7R0G4-F1
#
_entry.id   AF-A0A7C7R0G4-F1
#
_cell.length_a   1.000
_cell.length_b   1.000
_cell.length_c   1.000
_cell.angle_alpha   90.00
_cell.angle_beta   90.00
_cell.angle_gamma   90.00
#
_symmetry.space_group_name_H-M   'P 1'
#
loop_
_entity.id
_entity.type
_entity.pdbx_description
1 polymer ?
#
loop_
_entity_poly.entity_id
_entity_poly.type
_entity_poly.pdbx_seq_one_letter_code
_entity_poly.pdbx_strand_id
1 'polypeptide(L)'
;MKMKMNGQAVKRAGLVVVTAWLGVSVAAWGDGLQCGQAQVRLNGRPAPLTSRSVCGFAVVAAPDGPQLAVMGERDGWLASVQGGESIEIAVPLEGLERPGAIVLQAALERGQTADVGMSLDGVGERRVALGGSPTQVRLDIPRPVGQATLRVEVALAEGDAAVRCRGLVWIADGKRQTIRLSLAGPDGRTCPLPPLPPMRPAIQRALIEWDWRMQDGIGTPREPSSFRAAIQRALRRGDAFLADLQRRTSLPCELQERWRALRERFRRFEKAGANDLQWESLWLEVHWTRRRIVFSDPLARIGPLLIVKWTPPSFSHQLTQYVGRYARPGGGLFVLEEPGRSMRCRQLVADQLPAGSFLQPDVSYDGRRILFAYCQVRADPEPGLAGQPGRRYHLYEVGADGSHLRQLTDGPYDDFSPRYLPDGRIIFISTRRGGWHRCGGRPGLGCENHTLALANADGSQPRTLSFHETQEWDPAVLSDGRIIYTRWDYVDRHAVYYEQLWTTRPDGSGAAIYFGNNTFNPVGIWEARPVPGSSKVMATAAAHHAMTAGSVILVDVRRGVDGLGSITRLTPDAPFPESETRVPPRGWHAPAGLAGPPPTPV
;
A
#
# COMPACT_ATOMS: atom_id res chain seq x y z
N MET A 1 -40.61 40.26 -9.25
CA MET A 1 -41.71 39.28 -9.13
C MET A 1 -41.16 38.08 -8.35
N LYS A 2 -41.48 37.99 -7.05
CA LYS A 2 -40.97 36.96 -6.13
C LYS A 2 -41.83 35.70 -6.28
N MET A 3 -41.25 34.56 -6.65
CA MET A 3 -41.89 33.25 -6.47
C MET A 3 -41.13 32.47 -5.39
N LYS A 4 -41.82 32.29 -4.26
CA LYS A 4 -41.48 31.32 -3.21
C LYS A 4 -41.79 29.92 -3.76
N MET A 5 -40.85 28.98 -3.63
CA MET A 5 -41.17 27.55 -3.71
C MET A 5 -41.01 26.93 -2.32
N ASN A 6 -42.06 26.20 -1.94
CA ASN A 6 -42.29 25.58 -0.65
C ASN A 6 -41.29 24.44 -0.38
N GLY A 7 -40.75 24.42 0.84
CA GLY A 7 -40.03 23.27 1.38
C GLY A 7 -41.01 22.17 1.79
N GLN A 8 -40.90 21.00 1.17
CA GLN A 8 -41.39 19.75 1.74
C GLN A 8 -40.22 19.03 2.44
N ALA A 9 -40.35 18.89 3.75
CA ALA A 9 -39.45 18.11 4.57
C ALA A 9 -39.68 16.61 4.31
N VAL A 10 -38.72 15.94 3.67
CA VAL A 10 -38.65 14.48 3.61
C VAL A 10 -38.08 14.00 4.95
N LYS A 11 -38.94 13.45 5.82
CA LYS A 11 -38.53 12.71 7.01
C LYS A 11 -37.73 11.48 6.57
N ARG A 12 -36.40 11.49 6.74
CA ARG A 12 -35.56 10.29 6.69
C ARG A 12 -35.83 9.46 7.94
N ALA A 13 -36.52 8.34 7.78
CA ALA A 13 -36.51 7.25 8.74
C ALA A 13 -35.11 6.59 8.69
N GLY A 14 -34.27 6.94 9.67
CA GLY A 14 -32.95 6.36 9.86
C GLY A 14 -33.05 5.10 10.71
N LEU A 15 -32.78 3.97 10.06
CA LEU A 15 -32.72 2.61 10.57
C LEU A 15 -31.75 2.50 11.77
N VAL A 16 -32.28 2.18 12.95
CA VAL A 16 -31.47 1.79 14.12
C VAL A 16 -30.98 0.37 13.89
N VAL A 17 -29.70 0.21 13.55
CA VAL A 17 -29.04 -1.10 13.55
C VAL A 17 -28.72 -1.45 15.01
N VAL A 18 -29.62 -2.21 15.63
CA VAL A 18 -29.38 -2.87 16.91
C VAL A 18 -28.49 -4.08 16.64
N THR A 19 -27.20 -3.97 16.94
CA THR A 19 -26.32 -5.14 17.06
C THR A 19 -26.67 -5.88 18.35
N ALA A 20 -27.38 -6.99 18.22
CA ALA A 20 -27.66 -7.91 19.32
C ALA A 20 -26.42 -8.76 19.62
N TRP A 21 -25.76 -8.46 20.73
CA TRP A 21 -24.96 -9.40 21.52
C TRP A 21 -25.39 -9.21 22.98
N LEU A 22 -25.85 -10.31 23.59
CA LEU A 22 -26.16 -10.51 25.03
C LEU A 22 -26.36 -9.23 25.86
N GLY A 23 -27.63 -8.93 26.17
CA GLY A 23 -28.06 -7.68 26.79
C GLY A 23 -27.33 -7.31 28.07
N VAL A 24 -26.53 -6.24 27.99
CA VAL A 24 -26.26 -5.29 29.08
C VAL A 24 -26.12 -3.91 28.42
N SER A 25 -26.91 -2.95 28.88
CA SER A 25 -26.83 -1.55 28.47
C SER A 25 -25.45 -0.96 28.80
N VAL A 26 -24.77 -0.42 27.78
CA VAL A 26 -23.52 0.33 27.97
C VAL A 26 -23.88 1.72 28.53
N ALA A 27 -23.99 1.82 29.86
CA ALA A 27 -24.02 3.11 30.53
C ALA A 27 -22.59 3.67 30.55
N ALA A 28 -22.28 4.54 29.59
CA ALA A 28 -21.04 5.33 29.58
C ALA A 28 -20.92 6.14 30.88
N TRP A 29 -19.71 6.21 31.43
CA TRP A 29 -19.40 7.01 32.62
C TRP A 29 -19.09 8.44 32.20
N GLY A 30 -19.50 9.42 33.02
CA GLY A 30 -19.13 10.83 32.83
C GLY A 30 -17.63 11.07 33.07
N ASP A 31 -17.02 10.29 33.96
CA ASP A 31 -15.59 10.31 34.32
C ASP A 31 -14.96 8.94 34.00
N GLY A 32 -14.56 8.74 32.74
CA GLY A 32 -14.03 7.47 32.25
C GLY A 32 -12.52 7.31 32.45
N LEU A 33 -12.04 6.06 32.53
CA LEU A 33 -10.61 5.73 32.56
C LEU A 33 -9.88 6.41 31.39
N GLN A 34 -8.90 7.25 31.68
CA GLN A 34 -8.07 7.90 30.67
C GLN A 34 -6.80 7.07 30.45
N CYS A 35 -6.47 6.85 29.18
CA CYS A 35 -5.27 6.11 28.76
C CYS A 35 -4.27 7.10 28.17
N GLY A 36 -3.10 7.22 28.79
CA GLY A 36 -1.99 7.98 28.26
C GLY A 36 -1.32 7.30 27.07
N GLN A 37 -0.29 7.94 26.53
CA GLN A 37 0.50 7.38 25.46
C GLN A 37 1.33 6.19 25.97
N ALA A 38 1.17 5.04 25.33
CA ALA A 38 1.87 3.82 25.68
C ALA A 38 3.35 3.91 25.26
N GLN A 39 4.22 3.38 26.11
CA GLN A 39 5.65 3.25 25.87
C GLN A 39 5.99 1.77 25.71
N VAL A 40 6.83 1.46 24.72
CA VAL A 40 7.28 0.08 24.47
C VAL A 40 8.74 -0.03 24.84
N ARG A 41 9.12 -1.12 25.50
CA ARG A 41 10.51 -1.51 25.70
C ARG A 41 10.75 -2.87 25.07
N LEU A 42 11.87 -2.98 24.35
CA LEU A 42 12.35 -4.22 23.75
C LEU A 42 13.61 -4.62 24.51
N ASN A 43 13.60 -5.79 25.17
CA ASN A 43 14.68 -6.26 26.05
C ASN A 43 15.10 -5.20 27.09
N GLY A 44 14.11 -4.55 27.73
CA GLY A 44 14.30 -3.50 28.74
C GLY A 44 14.70 -2.12 28.21
N ARG A 45 15.09 -1.99 26.94
CA ARG A 45 15.47 -0.71 26.31
C ARG A 45 14.27 -0.03 25.67
N PRO A 46 14.15 1.31 25.72
CA PRO A 46 13.11 2.04 24.99
C PRO A 46 13.10 1.64 23.51
N ALA A 47 11.93 1.28 23.00
CA ALA A 47 11.75 0.88 21.61
C ALA A 47 11.93 2.07 20.65
N PRO A 48 12.34 1.85 19.39
CA PRO A 48 12.30 2.88 18.37
C PRO A 48 10.86 3.31 18.07
N LEU A 49 10.71 4.42 17.34
CA LEU A 49 9.41 4.90 16.88
C LEU A 49 8.67 3.81 16.10
N THR A 50 7.36 3.70 16.35
CA THR A 50 6.52 2.71 15.67
C THR A 50 6.41 3.01 14.19
N SER A 51 6.19 2.03 13.33
CA SER A 51 5.86 2.32 11.94
C SER A 51 4.58 3.17 11.89
N ARG A 52 4.42 3.96 10.82
CA ARG A 52 3.13 4.65 10.58
C ARG A 52 2.00 3.63 10.64
N SER A 53 0.95 3.94 11.40
CA SER A 53 -0.25 3.11 11.44
C SER A 53 -1.00 3.24 10.12
N VAL A 54 -1.11 2.15 9.37
CA VAL A 54 -1.84 2.07 8.10
C VAL A 54 -3.00 1.10 8.30
N CYS A 55 -4.23 1.59 8.13
CA CYS A 55 -5.44 0.81 8.38
C CYS A 55 -5.44 0.14 9.77
N GLY A 56 -4.89 0.81 10.79
CA GLY A 56 -4.80 0.30 12.16
C GLY A 56 -3.69 -0.71 12.41
N PHE A 57 -2.82 -1.01 11.45
CA PHE A 57 -1.65 -1.87 11.65
C PHE A 57 -0.37 -1.04 11.81
N ALA A 58 0.37 -1.29 12.88
CA ALA A 58 1.70 -0.71 13.11
C ALA A 58 2.67 -1.77 13.64
N VAL A 59 3.96 -1.60 13.37
CA VAL A 59 5.04 -2.47 13.84
C VAL A 59 6.01 -1.67 14.68
N VAL A 60 6.42 -2.24 15.81
CA VAL A 60 7.52 -1.74 16.64
C VAL A 60 8.62 -2.79 16.62
N ALA A 61 9.79 -2.42 16.11
CA ALA A 61 10.91 -3.35 15.97
C ALA A 61 12.24 -2.59 15.96
N ALA A 62 13.22 -3.10 16.70
CA ALA A 62 14.62 -2.68 16.61
C ALA A 62 15.38 -3.50 15.54
N PRO A 63 16.57 -3.06 15.07
CA PRO A 63 17.36 -3.78 14.07
C PRO A 63 17.48 -5.27 14.35
N ASP A 64 17.73 -5.60 15.62
CA ASP A 64 17.74 -6.93 16.18
C ASP A 64 16.77 -7.01 17.37
N GLY A 65 16.31 -8.22 17.69
CA GLY A 65 15.51 -8.47 18.88
C GLY A 65 14.01 -8.68 18.60
N PRO A 66 13.18 -8.58 19.64
CA PRO A 66 11.78 -8.92 19.57
C PRO A 66 10.97 -7.88 18.78
N GLN A 67 9.82 -8.31 18.26
CA GLN A 67 8.97 -7.48 17.40
C GLN A 67 7.53 -7.46 17.89
N LEU A 68 6.89 -6.30 17.83
CA LEU A 68 5.51 -6.10 18.23
C LEU A 68 4.69 -5.60 17.03
N ALA A 69 3.59 -6.28 16.71
CA ALA A 69 2.57 -5.76 15.80
C ALA A 69 1.34 -5.31 16.60
N VAL A 70 0.82 -4.13 16.30
CA VAL A 70 -0.39 -3.56 16.92
C VAL A 70 -1.48 -3.45 15.87
N MET A 71 -2.67 -3.97 16.16
CA MET A 71 -3.78 -4.12 15.21
C MET A 71 -5.09 -3.55 15.76
N GLY A 72 -5.35 -2.29 15.42
CA GLY A 72 -6.59 -1.58 15.74
C GLY A 72 -6.90 -1.50 17.25
N GLU A 73 -8.00 -0.84 17.59
CA GLU A 73 -8.43 -0.72 19.00
C GLU A 73 -9.05 -2.03 19.55
N ARG A 74 -9.45 -2.97 18.68
CA ARG A 74 -10.25 -4.15 19.05
C ARG A 74 -9.51 -5.49 18.95
N ASP A 75 -8.52 -5.60 18.06
CA ASP A 75 -7.88 -6.89 17.72
C ASP A 75 -6.52 -7.10 18.41
N GLY A 76 -6.13 -6.14 19.26
CA GLY A 76 -5.03 -6.24 20.20
C GLY A 76 -3.66 -6.14 19.55
N TRP A 77 -2.71 -6.92 20.06
CA TRP A 77 -1.32 -6.92 19.58
C TRP A 77 -0.73 -8.32 19.54
N LEU A 78 0.31 -8.49 18.74
CA LEU A 78 1.09 -9.72 18.60
C LEU A 78 2.54 -9.44 18.97
N ALA A 79 3.02 -10.09 20.02
CA ALA A 79 4.42 -10.09 20.41
C ALA A 79 5.14 -11.29 19.78
N SER A 80 6.25 -11.07 19.09
CA SER A 80 7.10 -12.13 18.55
C SER A 80 8.47 -12.08 19.22
N VAL A 81 8.74 -13.10 20.04
CA VAL A 81 9.91 -13.20 20.93
C VAL A 81 10.69 -14.51 20.69
N GLN A 82 11.99 -14.48 20.93
CA GLN A 82 12.90 -15.62 20.96
C GLN A 82 13.47 -15.79 22.38
N GLY A 83 14.16 -16.91 22.63
CA GLY A 83 14.78 -17.20 23.92
C GLY A 83 15.66 -16.06 24.43
N GLY A 84 15.42 -15.61 25.65
CA GLY A 84 16.08 -14.48 26.30
C GLY A 84 15.50 -13.11 25.95
N GLU A 85 14.47 -13.03 25.12
CA GLU A 85 13.85 -11.75 24.73
C GLU A 85 12.59 -11.43 25.54
N SER A 86 12.33 -10.13 25.69
CA SER A 86 11.09 -9.62 26.27
C SER A 86 10.58 -8.35 25.57
N ILE A 87 9.26 -8.20 25.57
CA ILE A 87 8.56 -6.98 25.16
C ILE A 87 7.73 -6.50 26.36
N GLU A 88 7.94 -5.27 26.78
CA GLU A 88 7.11 -4.60 27.77
C GLU A 88 6.33 -3.45 27.11
N ILE A 89 5.04 -3.37 27.40
CA ILE A 89 4.17 -2.25 27.03
C ILE A 89 3.70 -1.60 28.33
N ALA A 90 4.12 -0.35 28.55
CA ALA A 90 3.73 0.47 29.69
C ALA A 90 2.66 1.50 29.26
N VAL A 91 1.52 1.53 29.94
CA VAL A 91 0.38 2.41 29.65
C VAL A 91 0.06 3.23 30.91
N PRO A 92 0.23 4.56 30.88
CA PRO A 92 -0.24 5.42 31.95
C PRO A 92 -1.77 5.40 32.00
N LEU A 93 -2.34 5.15 33.18
CA LEU A 93 -3.77 5.13 33.42
C LEU A 93 -4.14 6.18 34.47
N GLU A 94 -5.21 6.92 34.20
CA GLU A 94 -5.80 7.90 35.12
C GLU A 94 -7.30 7.61 35.29
N GLY A 95 -7.84 7.86 36.48
CA GLY A 95 -9.24 7.59 36.81
C GLY A 95 -9.50 6.18 37.34
N LEU A 96 -8.49 5.51 37.92
CA LEU A 96 -8.65 4.24 38.66
C LEU A 96 -9.18 4.49 40.08
N GLU A 97 -10.36 5.09 40.18
CA GLU A 97 -10.94 5.57 41.45
C GLU A 97 -11.74 4.52 42.22
N ARG A 98 -11.87 3.30 41.67
CA ARG A 98 -12.71 2.25 42.25
C ARG A 98 -11.98 0.91 42.26
N PRO A 99 -12.30 0.02 43.21
CA PRO A 99 -11.89 -1.38 43.13
C PRO A 99 -12.42 -2.03 41.85
N GLY A 100 -11.66 -2.97 41.31
CA GLY A 100 -12.00 -3.63 40.05
C GLY A 100 -10.94 -4.62 39.63
N ALA A 101 -10.85 -4.90 38.33
CA ALA A 101 -9.78 -5.71 37.79
C ALA A 101 -9.43 -5.32 36.37
N ILE A 102 -8.14 -5.44 36.04
CA ILE A 102 -7.67 -5.39 34.67
C ILE A 102 -7.57 -6.82 34.15
N VAL A 103 -8.09 -7.05 32.96
CA VAL A 103 -8.13 -8.37 32.33
C VAL A 103 -7.54 -8.29 30.94
N LEU A 104 -6.73 -9.28 30.59
CA LEU A 104 -6.14 -9.49 29.27
C LEU A 104 -6.32 -10.96 28.87
N GLN A 105 -6.64 -11.22 27.62
CA GLN A 105 -6.59 -12.56 27.05
C GLN A 105 -5.30 -12.72 26.26
N ALA A 106 -4.52 -13.76 26.54
CA ALA A 106 -3.28 -14.07 25.84
C ALA A 106 -3.31 -15.51 25.30
N ALA A 107 -2.81 -15.72 24.08
CA ALA A 107 -2.78 -17.02 23.43
C ALA A 107 -1.50 -17.21 22.60
N LEU A 108 -0.95 -18.42 22.60
CA LEU A 108 0.13 -18.79 21.68
C LEU A 108 -0.42 -18.99 20.28
N GLU A 109 0.08 -18.23 19.31
CA GLU A 109 -0.11 -18.49 17.87
C GLU A 109 1.00 -19.36 17.31
N ARG A 110 2.18 -19.34 17.95
CA ARG A 110 3.34 -20.15 17.63
C ARG A 110 4.19 -20.33 18.88
N GLY A 111 4.94 -21.44 18.94
CA GLY A 111 5.78 -21.80 20.07
C GLY A 111 5.06 -22.77 21.00
N GLN A 112 5.81 -23.31 21.96
CA GLN A 112 5.28 -24.27 22.95
C GLN A 112 4.89 -23.57 24.26
N THR A 113 5.66 -22.56 24.66
CA THR A 113 5.50 -21.81 25.91
C THR A 113 5.84 -20.34 25.69
N ALA A 114 5.29 -19.46 26.53
CA ALA A 114 5.75 -18.08 26.71
C ALA A 114 5.18 -17.55 28.02
N ASP A 115 5.85 -16.60 28.67
CA ASP A 115 5.34 -15.97 29.89
C ASP A 115 4.68 -14.64 29.55
N VAL A 116 3.50 -14.41 30.13
CA VAL A 116 2.82 -13.12 30.08
C VAL A 116 2.63 -12.59 31.49
N GLY A 117 3.25 -11.44 31.75
CA GLY A 117 3.14 -10.67 32.98
C GLY A 117 2.23 -9.47 32.80
N MET A 118 1.47 -9.14 33.84
CA MET A 118 0.72 -7.89 33.95
C MET A 118 0.93 -7.31 35.35
N SER A 119 1.48 -6.11 35.44
CA SER A 119 1.73 -5.39 36.69
C SER A 119 1.16 -3.98 36.67
N LEU A 120 0.79 -3.48 37.84
CA LEU A 120 0.28 -2.13 38.01
C LEU A 120 0.95 -1.48 39.21
N ASP A 121 1.48 -0.27 39.02
CA ASP A 121 2.14 0.51 40.07
C ASP A 121 1.28 0.61 41.33
N GLY A 122 1.85 0.28 42.48
CA GLY A 122 1.17 0.38 43.78
C GLY A 122 0.13 -0.71 44.09
N VAL A 123 -0.05 -1.69 43.20
CA VAL A 123 -1.00 -2.82 43.38
C VAL A 123 -0.29 -4.17 43.43
N GLY A 124 0.44 -4.54 42.38
CA GLY A 124 1.12 -5.83 42.30
C GLY A 124 1.31 -6.34 40.88
N GLU A 125 1.78 -7.57 40.76
CA GLU A 125 2.04 -8.26 39.50
C GLU A 125 1.32 -9.61 39.46
N ARG A 126 0.85 -9.98 38.27
CA ARG A 126 0.40 -11.32 37.94
C ARG A 126 1.14 -11.82 36.72
N ARG A 127 1.78 -12.99 36.83
CA ARG A 127 2.44 -13.67 35.70
C ARG A 127 1.81 -15.03 35.45
N VAL A 128 1.67 -15.39 34.18
CA VAL A 128 1.10 -16.66 33.74
C VAL A 128 1.95 -17.24 32.63
N ALA A 129 2.33 -18.51 32.77
CA ALA A 129 2.92 -19.28 31.71
C ALA A 129 1.83 -19.73 30.73
N LEU A 130 1.96 -19.34 29.47
CA LEU A 130 1.07 -19.77 28.40
C LEU A 130 1.45 -21.16 27.91
N GLY A 131 0.42 -21.95 27.62
CA GLY A 131 0.51 -23.17 26.84
C GLY A 131 -0.45 -23.12 25.65
N GLY A 132 -0.90 -24.28 25.16
CA GLY A 132 -1.69 -24.38 23.92
C GLY A 132 -3.09 -23.75 23.93
N SER A 133 -3.68 -23.49 25.10
CA SER A 133 -5.02 -22.89 25.22
C SER A 133 -4.95 -21.39 25.53
N PRO A 134 -5.86 -20.56 24.96
CA PRO A 134 -5.98 -19.16 25.35
C PRO A 134 -6.19 -19.01 26.85
N THR A 135 -5.41 -18.15 27.48
CA THR A 135 -5.38 -17.97 28.93
C THR A 135 -5.72 -16.53 29.29
N GLN A 136 -6.54 -16.36 30.33
CA GLN A 136 -6.90 -15.05 30.84
C GLN A 136 -5.92 -14.63 31.95
N VAL A 137 -5.26 -13.50 31.76
CA VAL A 137 -4.44 -12.84 32.77
C VAL A 137 -5.31 -11.79 33.45
N ARG A 138 -5.54 -11.95 34.76
CA ARG A 138 -6.38 -11.06 35.57
C ARG A 138 -5.55 -10.47 36.71
N LEU A 139 -5.58 -9.15 36.85
CA LEU A 139 -4.99 -8.42 37.96
C LEU A 139 -6.11 -7.71 38.73
N ASP A 140 -6.39 -8.17 39.94
CA ASP A 140 -7.39 -7.56 40.81
C ASP A 140 -6.82 -6.30 41.48
N ILE A 141 -7.62 -5.23 41.49
CA ILE A 141 -7.32 -3.94 42.10
C ILE A 141 -8.26 -3.79 43.30
N PRO A 142 -7.82 -4.12 44.52
CA PRO A 142 -8.69 -4.17 45.70
C PRO A 142 -9.05 -2.78 46.25
N ARG A 143 -8.29 -1.74 45.87
CA ARG A 143 -8.47 -0.36 46.36
C ARG A 143 -8.23 0.65 45.24
N PRO A 144 -8.86 1.85 45.29
CA PRO A 144 -8.57 2.94 44.37
C PRO A 144 -7.08 3.30 44.34
N VAL A 145 -6.55 3.58 43.15
CA VAL A 145 -5.15 3.96 42.94
C VAL A 145 -5.03 5.35 42.30
N GLY A 146 -6.10 5.85 41.68
CA GLY A 146 -6.14 7.16 41.02
C GLY A 146 -5.37 7.15 39.69
N GLN A 147 -4.04 7.27 39.78
CA GLN A 147 -3.12 7.25 38.64
C GLN A 147 -2.05 6.17 38.83
N ALA A 148 -1.84 5.34 37.81
CA ALA A 148 -0.85 4.26 37.85
C ALA A 148 -0.39 3.88 36.43
N THR A 149 0.80 3.28 36.30
CA THR A 149 1.25 2.71 35.03
C THR A 149 0.98 1.21 35.00
N LEU A 150 0.18 0.76 34.04
CA LEU A 150 0.00 -0.65 33.73
C LEU A 150 1.15 -1.11 32.84
N ARG A 151 1.86 -2.18 33.22
CA ARG A 151 2.86 -2.84 32.38
C ARG A 151 2.37 -4.22 31.99
N VAL A 152 2.41 -4.52 30.70
CA VAL A 152 2.20 -5.87 30.17
C VAL A 152 3.52 -6.33 29.57
N GLU A 153 4.07 -7.41 30.10
CA GLU A 153 5.31 -8.02 29.64
C GLU A 153 5.02 -9.36 28.95
N VAL A 154 5.63 -9.58 27.79
CA VAL A 154 5.73 -10.89 27.14
C VAL A 154 7.20 -11.27 27.11
N ALA A 155 7.56 -12.40 27.70
CA ALA A 155 8.93 -12.88 27.77
C ALA A 155 9.02 -14.36 27.38
N LEU A 156 10.18 -14.77 26.87
CA LEU A 156 10.45 -16.17 26.54
C LEU A 156 11.83 -16.58 27.03
N ALA A 157 11.92 -17.67 27.78
CA ALA A 157 13.19 -18.21 28.25
C ALA A 157 13.99 -18.87 27.11
N GLU A 158 13.37 -19.80 26.37
CA GLU A 158 14.03 -20.57 25.31
C GLU A 158 13.09 -20.76 24.09
N GLY A 159 13.67 -20.92 22.89
CA GLY A 159 12.94 -21.20 21.66
C GLY A 159 12.40 -19.96 20.93
N ASP A 160 11.26 -20.12 20.25
CA ASP A 160 10.54 -19.05 19.55
C ASP A 160 9.05 -19.07 19.91
N ALA A 161 8.46 -17.89 20.12
CA ALA A 161 7.04 -17.76 20.41
C ALA A 161 6.41 -16.54 19.74
N ALA A 162 5.12 -16.67 19.42
CA ALA A 162 4.27 -15.57 19.00
C ALA A 162 3.04 -15.55 19.91
N VAL A 163 2.89 -14.47 20.68
CA VAL A 163 1.84 -14.33 21.69
C VAL A 163 0.85 -13.26 21.26
N ARG A 164 -0.38 -13.69 21.00
CA ARG A 164 -1.51 -12.82 20.69
C ARG A 164 -2.14 -12.35 21.99
N CYS A 165 -2.20 -11.05 22.19
CA CYS A 165 -2.84 -10.40 23.33
C CYS A 165 -4.06 -9.61 22.85
N ARG A 166 -5.24 -9.88 23.41
CA ARG A 166 -6.53 -9.27 23.03
C ARG A 166 -7.37 -8.92 24.26
N GLY A 167 -8.31 -8.00 24.09
CA GLY A 167 -9.33 -7.72 25.09
C GLY A 167 -8.77 -7.14 26.39
N LEU A 168 -7.79 -6.22 26.30
CA LEU A 168 -7.31 -5.49 27.47
C LEU A 168 -8.40 -4.54 27.99
N VAL A 169 -9.02 -4.90 29.11
CA VAL A 169 -10.17 -4.18 29.67
C VAL A 169 -10.01 -3.94 31.16
N TRP A 170 -10.47 -2.77 31.59
CA TRP A 170 -10.76 -2.45 32.98
C TRP A 170 -12.21 -2.82 33.30
N ILE A 171 -12.42 -3.53 34.40
CA ILE A 171 -13.72 -3.97 34.88
C ILE A 171 -13.95 -3.43 36.29
N ALA A 172 -14.96 -2.57 36.46
CA ALA A 172 -15.38 -2.06 37.76
C ALA A 172 -16.91 -1.89 37.78
N ASP A 173 -17.53 -2.20 38.93
CA ASP A 173 -18.99 -2.10 39.13
C ASP A 173 -19.83 -2.77 38.03
N GLY A 174 -19.39 -3.94 37.54
CA GLY A 174 -20.03 -4.67 36.46
C GLY A 174 -19.91 -4.02 35.07
N LYS A 175 -19.27 -2.84 34.96
CA LYS A 175 -19.01 -2.16 33.68
C LYS A 175 -17.62 -2.50 33.16
N ARG A 176 -17.47 -2.46 31.84
CA ARG A 176 -16.21 -2.77 31.14
C ARG A 176 -15.79 -1.58 30.30
N GLN A 177 -14.52 -1.20 30.37
CA GLN A 177 -13.91 -0.17 29.53
C GLN A 177 -12.61 -0.70 28.92
N THR A 178 -12.46 -0.57 27.60
CA THR A 178 -11.22 -0.96 26.91
C THR A 178 -10.08 -0.01 27.26
N ILE A 179 -8.94 -0.57 27.66
CA ILE A 179 -7.70 0.18 27.81
C ILE A 179 -7.06 0.31 26.43
N ARG A 180 -6.95 1.54 25.92
CA ARG A 180 -6.46 1.80 24.56
C ARG A 180 -4.94 1.90 24.53
N LEU A 181 -4.33 1.20 23.59
CA LEU A 181 -2.91 1.36 23.29
C LEU A 181 -2.72 2.44 22.23
N SER A 182 -2.27 3.62 22.66
CA SER A 182 -1.87 4.71 21.75
C SER A 182 -0.35 4.81 21.70
N LEU A 183 0.26 4.53 20.56
CA LEU A 183 1.72 4.53 20.39
C LEU A 183 2.21 5.76 19.62
N ALA A 184 3.43 6.22 19.96
CA ALA A 184 4.11 7.27 19.20
C ALA A 184 4.47 6.78 17.79
N GLY A 185 3.91 7.38 16.75
CA GLY A 185 4.35 7.20 15.37
C GLY A 185 5.40 8.24 14.96
N PRO A 186 6.12 8.03 13.84
CA PRO A 186 6.94 9.05 13.21
C PRO A 186 6.08 10.26 12.88
N ASP A 187 6.70 11.44 12.91
CA ASP A 187 6.04 12.62 12.38
C ASP A 187 5.67 12.40 10.90
N GLY A 188 4.59 13.02 10.44
CA GLY A 188 4.15 12.90 9.05
C GLY A 188 5.09 13.57 8.03
N ARG A 189 6.21 14.15 8.48
CA ARG A 189 7.17 14.90 7.65
C ARG A 189 8.42 14.09 7.32
N THR A 190 8.69 13.00 8.05
CA THR A 190 9.86 12.16 7.83
C THR A 190 9.68 11.34 6.55
N CYS A 191 10.37 11.73 5.48
CA CYS A 191 10.41 11.00 4.22
C CYS A 191 11.86 10.93 3.70
N PRO A 192 12.40 9.74 3.39
CA PRO A 192 11.75 8.45 3.48
C PRO A 192 11.54 8.01 4.93
N LEU A 193 10.51 7.20 5.17
CA LEU A 193 10.38 6.52 6.46
C LEU A 193 11.60 5.60 6.66
N PRO A 194 12.14 5.50 7.89
CA PRO A 194 13.21 4.55 8.18
C PRO A 194 12.82 3.14 7.74
N PRO A 195 13.74 2.36 7.13
CA PRO A 195 13.46 0.98 6.79
C PRO A 195 13.21 0.19 8.08
N LEU A 196 12.14 -0.60 8.09
CA LEU A 196 11.91 -1.55 9.17
C LEU A 196 12.92 -2.71 9.06
N PRO A 197 13.36 -3.29 10.18
CA PRO A 197 14.15 -4.52 10.17
C PRO A 197 13.36 -5.66 9.50
N PRO A 198 14.04 -6.74 9.05
CA PRO A 198 13.37 -7.92 8.53
C PRO A 198 12.29 -8.43 9.49
N MET A 199 11.04 -8.46 9.04
CA MET A 199 9.93 -8.92 9.87
C MET A 199 10.07 -10.41 10.18
N ARG A 200 9.81 -10.79 11.43
CA ARG A 200 9.72 -12.20 11.84
C ARG A 200 8.51 -12.87 11.19
N PRO A 201 8.53 -14.19 10.94
CA PRO A 201 7.44 -14.89 10.24
C PRO A 201 6.06 -14.68 10.86
N ALA A 202 5.95 -14.60 12.19
CA ALA A 202 4.68 -14.36 12.86
C ALA A 202 4.11 -12.95 12.59
N ILE A 203 4.97 -11.93 12.57
CA ILE A 203 4.60 -10.55 12.24
C ILE A 203 4.20 -10.44 10.76
N GLN A 204 4.95 -11.09 9.86
CA GLN A 204 4.58 -11.15 8.44
C GLN A 204 3.21 -11.81 8.23
N ARG A 205 2.95 -12.91 8.94
CA ARG A 205 1.67 -13.61 8.90
C ARG A 205 0.54 -12.72 9.38
N ALA A 206 0.72 -12.04 10.52
CA ALA A 206 -0.27 -11.12 11.07
C ALA A 206 -0.56 -9.94 10.14
N LEU A 207 0.46 -9.40 9.45
CA LEU A 207 0.28 -8.34 8.45
C LEU A 207 -0.59 -8.84 7.28
N ILE A 208 -0.33 -10.04 6.76
CA ILE A 208 -1.10 -10.63 5.66
C ILE A 208 -2.56 -10.87 6.09
N GLU A 209 -2.77 -11.45 7.27
CA GLU A 209 -4.11 -11.70 7.80
C GLU A 209 -4.86 -10.38 8.05
N TRP A 210 -4.18 -9.35 8.55
CA TRP A 210 -4.78 -8.03 8.75
C TRP A 210 -5.17 -7.37 7.42
N ASP A 211 -4.29 -7.42 6.42
CA ASP A 211 -4.56 -6.90 5.07
C ASP A 211 -5.80 -7.56 4.45
N TRP A 212 -5.91 -8.89 4.52
CA TRP A 212 -7.13 -9.60 4.07
C TRP A 212 -8.38 -9.14 4.81
N ARG A 213 -8.28 -8.96 6.13
CA ARG A 213 -9.42 -8.51 6.95
C ARG A 213 -9.93 -7.14 6.47
N MET A 214 -9.00 -6.22 6.19
CA MET A 214 -9.32 -4.88 5.69
C MET A 214 -9.92 -4.93 4.29
N GLN A 215 -9.33 -5.70 3.37
CA GLN A 215 -9.86 -5.87 2.01
C GLN A 215 -11.23 -6.54 1.97
N ASP A 216 -11.52 -7.46 2.90
CA ASP A 216 -12.83 -8.08 3.02
C ASP A 216 -13.86 -7.23 3.76
N GLY A 217 -13.46 -6.07 4.29
CA GLY A 217 -14.35 -5.13 4.96
C GLY A 217 -14.70 -5.49 6.40
N ILE A 218 -14.00 -6.45 7.01
CA ILE A 218 -14.34 -6.98 8.34
C ILE A 218 -13.89 -6.01 9.43
N GLY A 219 -14.86 -5.42 10.14
CA GLY A 219 -14.58 -4.40 11.16
C GLY A 219 -14.17 -3.05 10.59
N THR A 220 -14.42 -2.81 9.30
CA THR A 220 -14.16 -1.52 8.64
C THR A 220 -15.43 -0.68 8.55
N PRO A 221 -15.34 0.67 8.62
CA PRO A 221 -16.51 1.55 8.51
C PRO A 221 -16.97 1.79 7.06
N ARG A 222 -16.07 1.66 6.08
CA ARG A 222 -16.32 2.09 4.69
C ARG A 222 -17.15 1.08 3.90
N GLU A 223 -16.75 -0.18 3.92
CA GLU A 223 -17.47 -1.28 3.27
C GLU A 223 -17.61 -2.46 4.23
N PRO A 224 -18.46 -2.32 5.27
CA PRO A 224 -18.56 -3.32 6.31
C PRO A 224 -19.00 -4.67 5.74
N SER A 225 -18.32 -5.74 6.14
CA SER A 225 -18.69 -7.11 5.80
C SER A 225 -18.54 -8.05 6.99
N SER A 226 -19.21 -9.20 6.91
CA SER A 226 -19.06 -10.30 7.86
C SER A 226 -18.08 -11.35 7.34
N PHE A 227 -17.48 -12.12 8.24
CA PHE A 227 -16.65 -13.28 7.88
C PHE A 227 -17.40 -14.23 6.93
N ARG A 228 -18.69 -14.49 7.19
CA ARG A 228 -19.52 -15.34 6.32
C ARG A 228 -19.58 -14.82 4.89
N ALA A 229 -19.90 -13.53 4.70
CA ALA A 229 -20.00 -12.92 3.37
C ALA A 229 -18.63 -12.92 2.65
N ALA A 230 -17.55 -12.64 3.39
CA ALA A 230 -16.19 -12.70 2.90
C ALA A 230 -15.79 -14.10 2.41
N ILE A 231 -16.05 -15.13 3.23
CA ILE A 231 -15.80 -16.54 2.85
C ILE A 231 -16.58 -16.89 1.59
N GLN A 232 -17.86 -16.52 1.50
CA GLN A 232 -18.67 -16.82 0.32
C GLN A 232 -18.07 -16.21 -0.97
N ARG A 233 -17.60 -14.95 -0.92
CA ARG A 233 -16.90 -14.31 -2.04
C ARG A 233 -15.58 -15.02 -2.37
N ALA A 234 -14.78 -15.34 -1.36
CA ALA A 234 -13.49 -16.01 -1.52
C ALA A 234 -13.65 -17.40 -2.12
N LEU A 235 -14.65 -18.18 -1.68
CA LEU A 235 -14.97 -19.50 -2.23
C LEU A 235 -15.40 -19.41 -3.69
N ARG A 236 -16.31 -18.50 -4.05
CA ARG A 236 -16.73 -18.30 -5.46
C ARG A 236 -15.56 -17.94 -6.37
N ARG A 237 -14.71 -17.00 -5.94
CA ARG A 237 -13.52 -16.59 -6.71
C ARG A 237 -12.49 -17.71 -6.80
N GLY A 238 -12.29 -18.47 -5.73
CA GLY A 238 -11.39 -19.62 -5.72
C GLY A 238 -11.89 -20.76 -6.59
N ASP A 239 -13.20 -21.05 -6.63
CA ASP A 239 -13.79 -22.04 -7.54
C ASP A 239 -13.55 -21.65 -9.01
N ALA A 240 -13.75 -20.38 -9.37
CA ALA A 240 -13.48 -19.88 -10.71
C ALA A 240 -11.99 -19.98 -11.08
N PHE A 241 -11.09 -19.63 -10.14
CA PHE A 241 -9.65 -19.75 -10.36
C PHE A 241 -9.20 -21.21 -10.49
N LEU A 242 -9.73 -22.12 -9.69
CA LEU A 242 -9.43 -23.55 -9.77
C LEU A 242 -9.86 -24.15 -11.10
N ALA A 243 -11.07 -23.81 -11.58
CA ALA A 243 -11.55 -24.25 -12.88
C ALA A 243 -10.65 -23.74 -14.02
N ASP A 244 -10.12 -22.53 -13.91
CA ASP A 244 -9.15 -22.00 -14.86
C ASP A 244 -7.79 -22.71 -14.79
N LEU A 245 -7.27 -22.87 -13.58
CA LEU A 245 -5.97 -23.50 -13.33
C LEU A 245 -5.96 -24.94 -13.84
N GLN A 246 -7.03 -25.71 -13.58
CA GLN A 246 -7.17 -27.10 -14.05
C GLN A 246 -7.14 -27.24 -15.58
N ARG A 247 -7.51 -26.20 -16.33
CA ARG A 247 -7.39 -26.19 -17.79
C ARG A 247 -5.96 -25.97 -18.27
N ARG A 248 -5.10 -25.37 -17.44
CA ARG A 248 -3.74 -24.96 -17.81
C ARG A 248 -2.65 -25.84 -17.18
N THR A 249 -2.89 -26.40 -16.00
CA THR A 249 -1.91 -27.16 -15.23
C THR A 249 -2.58 -28.10 -14.22
N SER A 250 -1.82 -29.08 -13.73
CA SER A 250 -2.25 -29.98 -12.65
C SER A 250 -2.10 -29.32 -11.28
N LEU A 251 -3.18 -29.31 -10.48
CA LEU A 251 -3.12 -28.88 -9.08
C LEU A 251 -2.81 -30.08 -8.15
N PRO A 252 -1.98 -29.92 -7.10
CA PRO A 252 -1.77 -30.96 -6.09
C PRO A 252 -3.09 -31.46 -5.47
N CYS A 253 -3.25 -32.79 -5.38
CA CYS A 253 -4.48 -33.43 -4.88
C CYS A 253 -4.86 -32.93 -3.47
N GLU A 254 -3.87 -32.79 -2.58
CA GLU A 254 -4.03 -32.26 -1.23
C GLU A 254 -4.75 -30.90 -1.21
N LEU A 255 -4.38 -29.97 -2.09
CA LEU A 255 -5.00 -28.64 -2.14
C LEU A 255 -6.44 -28.70 -2.68
N GLN A 256 -6.72 -29.58 -3.63
CA GLN A 256 -8.07 -29.79 -4.15
C GLN A 256 -9.01 -30.38 -3.09
N GLU A 257 -8.52 -31.36 -2.33
CA GLU A 257 -9.25 -31.98 -1.23
C GLU A 257 -9.46 -30.99 -0.09
N ARG A 258 -8.43 -30.24 0.29
CA ARG A 258 -8.54 -29.21 1.32
C ARG A 258 -9.56 -28.15 0.95
N TRP A 259 -9.55 -27.69 -0.31
CA TRP A 259 -10.53 -26.71 -0.78
C TRP A 259 -11.97 -27.25 -0.73
N ARG A 260 -12.18 -28.51 -1.16
CA ARG A 260 -13.49 -29.18 -1.05
C ARG A 260 -13.97 -29.28 0.40
N ALA A 261 -13.10 -29.69 1.32
CA ALA A 261 -13.43 -29.80 2.74
C ALA A 261 -13.83 -28.44 3.36
N LEU A 262 -13.17 -27.35 2.96
CA LEU A 262 -13.52 -25.99 3.41
C LEU A 262 -14.90 -25.56 2.92
N ARG A 263 -15.26 -25.89 1.67
CA ARG A 263 -16.61 -25.63 1.14
C ARG A 263 -17.69 -26.38 1.90
N GLU A 264 -17.43 -27.64 2.25
CA GLU A 264 -18.36 -28.46 3.04
C GLU A 264 -18.49 -27.92 4.47
N ARG A 265 -17.38 -27.50 5.10
CA ARG A 265 -17.40 -26.86 6.41
C ARG A 265 -18.17 -25.55 6.40
N PHE A 266 -18.01 -24.71 5.37
CA PHE A 266 -18.82 -23.50 5.17
C PHE A 266 -20.32 -23.83 5.14
N ARG A 267 -20.74 -24.79 4.30
CA ARG A 267 -22.16 -25.23 4.23
C ARG A 267 -22.69 -25.76 5.56
N ARG A 268 -21.87 -26.50 6.32
CA ARG A 268 -22.24 -26.98 7.66
C ARG A 268 -22.44 -25.83 8.64
N PHE A 269 -21.53 -24.84 8.65
CA PHE A 269 -21.65 -23.66 9.50
C PHE A 269 -22.87 -22.80 9.15
N GLU A 270 -23.22 -22.68 7.87
CA GLU A 270 -24.45 -21.99 7.45
C GLU A 270 -25.72 -22.69 7.95
N LYS A 271 -25.74 -24.02 8.02
CA LYS A 271 -26.89 -24.80 8.50
C LYS A 271 -27.00 -24.83 10.02
N ALA A 272 -25.87 -25.04 10.71
CA ALA A 272 -25.84 -25.25 12.16
C ALA A 272 -25.81 -23.93 12.96
N GLY A 273 -25.43 -22.82 12.34
CA GLY A 273 -25.14 -21.57 13.03
C GLY A 273 -23.80 -21.61 13.74
N ALA A 274 -22.78 -20.97 13.15
CA ALA A 274 -21.47 -20.83 13.77
C ALA A 274 -21.32 -19.47 14.47
N ASN A 275 -20.55 -19.43 15.55
CA ASN A 275 -20.17 -18.18 16.23
C ASN A 275 -19.04 -17.46 15.50
N ASP A 276 -18.75 -16.22 15.91
CA ASP A 276 -17.76 -15.36 15.22
C ASP A 276 -16.34 -15.95 15.23
N LEU A 277 -15.92 -16.61 16.32
CA LEU A 277 -14.60 -17.26 16.40
C LEU A 277 -14.47 -18.43 15.40
N GLN A 278 -15.54 -19.21 15.26
CA GLN A 278 -15.61 -20.28 14.26
C GLN A 278 -15.56 -19.72 12.84
N TRP A 279 -16.26 -18.60 12.58
CA TRP A 279 -16.22 -17.94 11.28
C TRP A 279 -14.86 -17.32 10.97
N GLU A 280 -14.20 -16.67 11.92
CA GLU A 280 -12.84 -16.12 11.79
C GLU A 280 -11.85 -17.23 11.46
N SER A 281 -11.91 -18.36 12.20
CA SER A 281 -11.08 -19.54 11.94
C SER A 281 -11.27 -20.09 10.52
N LEU A 282 -12.52 -20.29 10.09
CA LEU A 282 -12.80 -20.78 8.73
C LEU A 282 -12.33 -19.78 7.65
N TRP A 283 -12.51 -18.48 7.90
CA TRP A 283 -12.07 -17.41 7.00
C TRP A 283 -10.56 -17.41 6.80
N LEU A 284 -9.79 -17.52 7.88
CA LEU A 284 -8.33 -17.68 7.82
C LEU A 284 -7.93 -18.92 7.01
N GLU A 285 -8.54 -20.07 7.29
CA GLU A 285 -8.22 -21.32 6.57
C GLU A 285 -8.53 -21.24 5.07
N VAL A 286 -9.63 -20.59 4.69
CA VAL A 286 -10.01 -20.35 3.29
C VAL A 286 -8.97 -19.47 2.60
N HIS A 287 -8.58 -18.35 3.20
CA HIS A 287 -7.57 -17.46 2.59
C HIS A 287 -6.20 -18.11 2.50
N TRP A 288 -5.73 -18.79 3.54
CA TRP A 288 -4.45 -19.50 3.49
C TRP A 288 -4.42 -20.62 2.45
N THR A 289 -5.51 -21.38 2.33
CA THR A 289 -5.61 -22.42 1.30
C THR A 289 -5.66 -21.82 -0.09
N ARG A 290 -6.46 -20.77 -0.30
CA ARG A 290 -6.51 -20.01 -1.56
C ARG A 290 -5.14 -19.45 -1.93
N ARG A 291 -4.42 -18.87 -0.96
CA ARG A 291 -3.05 -18.38 -1.14
C ARG A 291 -2.12 -19.49 -1.62
N ARG A 292 -2.13 -20.66 -0.95
CA ARG A 292 -1.32 -21.84 -1.38
C ARG A 292 -1.64 -22.27 -2.81
N ILE A 293 -2.92 -22.27 -3.18
CA ILE A 293 -3.37 -22.59 -4.55
C ILE A 293 -2.81 -21.56 -5.55
N VAL A 294 -2.93 -20.26 -5.29
CA VAL A 294 -2.40 -19.21 -6.19
C VAL A 294 -0.88 -19.34 -6.36
N PHE A 295 -0.12 -19.54 -5.28
CA PHE A 295 1.34 -19.68 -5.36
C PHE A 295 1.82 -21.06 -5.85
N SER A 296 0.90 -21.99 -6.12
CA SER A 296 1.21 -23.23 -6.83
C SER A 296 1.24 -23.06 -8.35
N ASP A 297 0.59 -22.01 -8.89
CA ASP A 297 0.62 -21.68 -10.31
C ASP A 297 2.04 -21.28 -10.72
N PRO A 298 2.64 -21.88 -11.77
CA PRO A 298 3.92 -21.45 -12.30
C PRO A 298 3.99 -19.95 -12.64
N LEU A 299 2.87 -19.32 -13.02
CA LEU A 299 2.80 -17.88 -13.28
C LEU A 299 3.06 -17.01 -12.04
N ALA A 300 2.93 -17.56 -10.83
CA ALA A 300 3.26 -16.85 -9.59
C ALA A 300 4.77 -16.85 -9.29
N ARG A 301 5.59 -17.57 -10.07
CA ARG A 301 7.05 -17.66 -9.90
C ARG A 301 7.75 -16.57 -10.70
N ILE A 302 7.59 -15.32 -10.26
CA ILE A 302 8.07 -14.13 -10.97
C ILE A 302 9.53 -13.73 -10.67
N GLY A 303 10.23 -14.48 -9.80
CA GLY A 303 11.55 -14.11 -9.30
C GLY A 303 11.51 -12.92 -8.32
N PRO A 304 12.67 -12.32 -7.99
CA PRO A 304 12.72 -11.10 -7.20
C PRO A 304 12.01 -9.94 -7.88
N LEU A 305 11.33 -9.10 -7.11
CA LEU A 305 10.60 -7.93 -7.62
C LEU A 305 11.34 -6.65 -7.30
N LEU A 306 11.71 -5.89 -8.32
CA LEU A 306 12.23 -4.52 -8.18
C LEU A 306 11.07 -3.55 -7.93
N ILE A 307 11.22 -2.70 -6.92
CA ILE A 307 10.25 -1.72 -6.47
C ILE A 307 10.96 -0.38 -6.34
N VAL A 308 10.36 0.67 -6.90
CA VAL A 308 10.73 2.04 -6.53
C VAL A 308 9.78 2.52 -5.44
N LYS A 309 10.35 2.89 -4.30
CA LYS A 309 9.63 3.73 -3.34
C LYS A 309 9.89 5.16 -3.77
N TRP A 310 8.86 5.84 -4.25
CA TRP A 310 8.97 7.20 -4.73
C TRP A 310 8.39 8.17 -3.68
N THR A 311 9.13 9.23 -3.35
CA THR A 311 8.59 10.36 -2.59
C THR A 311 7.78 11.24 -3.55
N PRO A 312 6.46 11.42 -3.33
CA PRO A 312 5.66 12.30 -4.18
C PRO A 312 6.28 13.70 -4.28
N PRO A 313 6.26 14.32 -5.47
CA PRO A 313 6.83 15.65 -5.70
C PRO A 313 6.08 16.71 -4.90
N SER A 314 6.64 17.92 -4.77
CA SER A 314 5.97 19.04 -4.10
C SER A 314 4.76 19.59 -4.87
N PHE A 315 4.62 19.21 -6.14
CA PHE A 315 3.54 19.62 -7.03
C PHE A 315 2.98 18.39 -7.75
N SER A 316 1.74 18.01 -7.45
CA SER A 316 1.10 16.83 -8.03
C SER A 316 0.25 17.19 -9.24
N HIS A 317 0.80 16.98 -10.42
CA HIS A 317 0.16 17.12 -11.73
C HIS A 317 0.90 16.23 -12.75
N GLN A 318 0.23 15.70 -13.76
CA GLN A 318 0.86 14.81 -14.76
C GLN A 318 2.12 15.44 -15.40
N LEU A 319 2.12 16.76 -15.54
CA LEU A 319 3.16 17.54 -16.25
C LEU A 319 4.44 17.70 -15.44
N THR A 320 4.31 17.82 -14.12
CA THR A 320 5.37 18.35 -13.26
C THR A 320 5.95 17.27 -12.36
N GLN A 321 5.23 16.17 -12.16
CA GLN A 321 5.63 15.14 -11.20
C GLN A 321 6.94 14.43 -11.60
N TYR A 322 7.30 14.46 -12.88
CA TYR A 322 8.51 13.85 -13.41
C TYR A 322 9.68 14.83 -13.62
N VAL A 323 9.51 16.09 -13.19
CA VAL A 323 10.52 17.14 -13.38
C VAL A 323 11.29 17.36 -12.07
N GLY A 324 12.63 17.41 -12.16
CA GLY A 324 13.52 17.55 -11.01
C GLY A 324 13.24 18.79 -10.17
N ARG A 325 12.69 19.85 -10.78
CA ARG A 325 12.25 21.09 -10.12
C ARG A 325 11.35 20.84 -8.90
N TYR A 326 10.48 19.84 -8.96
CA TYR A 326 9.50 19.53 -7.90
C TYR A 326 9.86 18.28 -7.10
N ALA A 327 11.04 17.70 -7.35
CA ALA A 327 11.51 16.51 -6.67
C ALA A 327 11.75 16.79 -5.17
N ARG A 328 11.31 15.84 -4.34
CA ARG A 328 11.51 15.83 -2.90
C ARG A 328 12.48 14.71 -2.51
N PRO A 329 13.31 14.90 -1.47
CA PRO A 329 14.25 13.88 -1.05
C PRO A 329 13.53 12.64 -0.54
N GLY A 330 14.14 11.48 -0.76
CA GLY A 330 13.72 10.20 -0.25
C GLY A 330 13.26 9.22 -1.31
N GLY A 331 12.85 8.06 -0.82
CA GLY A 331 12.56 6.91 -1.65
C GLY A 331 13.78 6.02 -1.83
N GLY A 332 13.81 5.27 -2.93
CA GLY A 332 14.92 4.40 -3.28
C GLY A 332 14.51 3.23 -4.18
N LEU A 333 15.52 2.50 -4.65
CA LEU A 333 15.37 1.23 -5.35
C LEU A 333 15.43 0.08 -4.35
N PHE A 334 14.43 -0.77 -4.37
CA PHE A 334 14.25 -1.87 -3.43
C PHE A 334 14.00 -3.18 -4.15
N VAL A 335 14.59 -4.27 -3.68
CA VAL A 335 14.36 -5.62 -4.22
C VAL A 335 13.65 -6.45 -3.16
N LEU A 336 12.44 -6.90 -3.48
CA LEU A 336 11.71 -7.91 -2.72
C LEU A 336 12.16 -9.29 -3.21
N GLU A 337 12.91 -10.00 -2.36
CA GLU A 337 13.62 -11.22 -2.76
C GLU A 337 12.69 -12.38 -3.15
N GLU A 338 11.63 -12.57 -2.38
CA GLU A 338 10.72 -13.70 -2.55
C GLU A 338 9.26 -13.21 -2.50
N PRO A 339 8.78 -12.53 -3.57
CA PRO A 339 7.44 -11.96 -3.61
C PRO A 339 6.38 -12.99 -3.26
N GLY A 340 5.53 -12.66 -2.29
CA GLY A 340 4.46 -13.54 -1.82
C GLY A 340 4.89 -14.64 -0.84
N ARG A 341 6.19 -14.80 -0.55
CA ARG A 341 6.69 -15.75 0.46
C ARG A 341 7.34 -15.04 1.64
N SER A 342 8.08 -13.97 1.37
CA SER A 342 8.80 -13.19 2.38
C SER A 342 8.60 -11.70 2.16
N MET A 343 8.58 -10.92 3.24
CA MET A 343 8.64 -9.46 3.21
C MET A 343 10.08 -8.92 3.22
N ARG A 344 11.09 -9.80 3.16
CA ARG A 344 12.51 -9.39 3.14
C ARG A 344 12.79 -8.55 1.90
N CYS A 345 13.26 -7.34 2.15
CA CYS A 345 13.50 -6.33 1.14
C CYS A 345 14.89 -5.74 1.36
N ARG A 346 15.69 -5.62 0.31
CA ARG A 346 17.00 -4.94 0.36
C ARG A 346 16.95 -3.66 -0.47
N GLN A 347 17.68 -2.64 -0.04
CA GLN A 347 17.90 -1.44 -0.83
C GLN A 347 19.09 -1.66 -1.78
N LEU A 348 18.92 -1.34 -3.06
CA LEU A 348 19.88 -1.72 -4.11
C LEU A 348 21.10 -0.77 -4.17
N VAL A 349 20.86 0.53 -4.04
CA VAL A 349 21.88 1.60 -4.14
C VAL A 349 22.01 2.35 -2.80
N ALA A 350 21.92 1.62 -1.69
CA ALA A 350 22.10 2.19 -0.36
C ALA A 350 23.51 2.80 -0.26
N ASP A 351 23.60 4.05 0.21
CA ASP A 351 24.83 4.81 0.44
C ASP A 351 25.75 5.05 -0.78
N GLN A 352 25.35 4.63 -1.98
CA GLN A 352 26.10 4.87 -3.22
C GLN A 352 25.74 6.20 -3.90
N LEU A 353 24.55 6.74 -3.58
CA LEU A 353 24.08 8.03 -4.07
C LEU A 353 23.77 8.95 -2.88
N PRO A 354 23.98 10.27 -3.01
CA PRO A 354 23.50 11.23 -2.03
C PRO A 354 21.97 11.17 -1.84
N ALA A 355 21.46 11.90 -0.86
CA ALA A 355 20.02 12.10 -0.74
C ALA A 355 19.44 12.65 -2.06
N GLY A 356 18.32 12.07 -2.50
CA GLY A 356 17.70 12.39 -3.77
C GLY A 356 16.36 11.71 -3.96
N SER A 357 15.84 11.78 -5.17
CA SER A 357 14.57 11.20 -5.59
C SER A 357 14.78 10.21 -6.73
N PHE A 358 13.99 9.14 -6.76
CA PHE A 358 14.12 8.02 -7.70
C PHE A 358 12.82 7.84 -8.49
N LEU A 359 12.92 7.63 -9.81
CA LEU A 359 11.77 7.36 -10.66
C LEU A 359 11.96 6.10 -11.51
N GLN A 360 10.82 5.45 -11.76
CA GLN A 360 10.50 4.50 -12.85
C GLN A 360 11.69 3.68 -13.35
N PRO A 361 11.94 2.51 -12.75
CA PRO A 361 13.03 1.67 -13.17
C PRO A 361 12.64 0.86 -14.42
N ASP A 362 13.63 0.27 -15.06
CA ASP A 362 13.44 -0.80 -16.02
C ASP A 362 14.52 -1.88 -15.80
N VAL A 363 14.14 -3.13 -15.97
CA VAL A 363 15.03 -4.29 -15.77
C VAL A 363 15.43 -4.81 -17.14
N SER A 364 16.72 -5.06 -17.35
CA SER A 364 17.23 -5.63 -18.60
C SER A 364 16.62 -7.00 -18.87
N TYR A 365 16.56 -7.41 -20.14
CA TYR A 365 15.97 -8.69 -20.54
C TYR A 365 16.60 -9.92 -19.88
N ASP A 366 17.89 -9.85 -19.50
CA ASP A 366 18.60 -10.91 -18.77
C ASP A 366 18.47 -10.81 -17.24
N GLY A 367 17.79 -9.79 -16.74
CA GLY A 367 17.58 -9.54 -15.31
C GLY A 367 18.80 -9.05 -14.54
N ARG A 368 19.90 -8.69 -15.22
CA ARG A 368 21.19 -8.38 -14.57
C ARG A 368 21.47 -6.91 -14.37
N ARG A 369 20.77 -6.02 -15.09
CA ARG A 369 21.00 -4.58 -15.08
C ARG A 369 19.68 -3.84 -14.91
N ILE A 370 19.75 -2.69 -14.26
CA ILE A 370 18.60 -1.88 -13.89
C ILE A 370 18.86 -0.45 -14.32
N LEU A 371 17.99 0.09 -15.18
CA LEU A 371 17.90 1.52 -15.48
C LEU A 371 16.97 2.18 -14.47
N PHE A 372 17.27 3.43 -14.13
CA PHE A 372 16.39 4.28 -13.33
C PHE A 372 16.72 5.75 -13.56
N ALA A 373 15.81 6.63 -13.18
CA ALA A 373 16.08 8.07 -13.15
C ALA A 373 16.32 8.53 -11.71
N TYR A 374 17.29 9.41 -11.51
CA TYR A 374 17.64 9.95 -10.20
C TYR A 374 17.91 11.45 -10.27
N CYS A 375 17.40 12.17 -9.27
CA CYS A 375 17.67 13.59 -9.06
C CYS A 375 18.25 13.78 -7.66
N GLN A 376 19.42 14.41 -7.54
CA GLN A 376 19.97 14.76 -6.23
C GLN A 376 19.13 15.87 -5.58
N VAL A 377 18.65 15.62 -4.36
CA VAL A 377 17.76 16.51 -3.62
C VAL A 377 18.19 16.55 -2.16
N ARG A 378 18.62 17.73 -1.69
CA ARG A 378 19.08 17.92 -0.31
C ARG A 378 17.99 18.39 0.65
N ALA A 379 16.96 19.05 0.11
CA ALA A 379 15.85 19.61 0.87
C ALA A 379 14.60 19.70 -0.01
N ASP A 380 13.44 19.74 0.63
CA ASP A 380 12.18 20.02 -0.04
C ASP A 380 12.30 21.30 -0.90
N PRO A 381 11.77 21.31 -2.13
CA PRO A 381 11.74 22.50 -2.96
C PRO A 381 10.72 23.51 -2.43
N GLU A 382 10.80 24.76 -2.89
CA GLU A 382 9.80 25.77 -2.57
C GLU A 382 8.37 25.31 -2.97
N PRO A 383 7.34 25.64 -2.17
CA PRO A 383 5.97 25.25 -2.47
C PRO A 383 5.44 25.84 -3.77
N GLY A 384 4.45 25.17 -4.36
CA GLY A 384 3.76 25.66 -5.55
C GLY A 384 4.64 25.65 -6.80
N LEU A 385 4.36 26.55 -7.74
CA LEU A 385 4.98 26.55 -9.07
C LEU A 385 6.45 26.99 -9.07
N ALA A 386 6.93 27.66 -8.02
CA ALA A 386 8.31 28.11 -7.92
C ALA A 386 9.30 26.93 -7.96
N GLY A 387 9.03 25.90 -7.15
CA GLY A 387 9.87 24.72 -7.02
C GLY A 387 11.35 25.06 -6.77
N GLN A 388 12.26 24.20 -7.22
CA GLN A 388 13.69 24.48 -7.22
C GLN A 388 14.28 24.44 -8.64
N PRO A 389 14.51 25.60 -9.29
CA PRO A 389 15.18 25.66 -10.58
C PRO A 389 16.56 24.98 -10.56
N GLY A 390 16.95 24.38 -11.69
CA GLY A 390 18.26 23.74 -11.86
C GLY A 390 18.36 22.28 -11.39
N ARG A 391 17.36 21.76 -10.66
CA ARG A 391 17.27 20.33 -10.37
C ARG A 391 16.79 19.57 -11.62
N ARG A 392 17.47 18.47 -11.93
CA ARG A 392 17.18 17.60 -13.09
C ARG A 392 17.23 16.12 -12.69
N TYR A 393 16.32 15.34 -13.25
CA TYR A 393 16.49 13.88 -13.29
C TYR A 393 17.47 13.50 -14.40
N HIS A 394 18.37 12.58 -14.08
CA HIS A 394 19.27 11.95 -15.04
C HIS A 394 19.15 10.44 -14.97
N LEU A 395 19.54 9.76 -16.05
CA LEU A 395 19.49 8.30 -16.14
C LEU A 395 20.74 7.69 -15.51
N TYR A 396 20.53 6.59 -14.81
CA TYR A 396 21.58 5.78 -14.19
C TYR A 396 21.34 4.31 -14.53
N GLU A 397 22.42 3.53 -14.49
CA GLU A 397 22.39 2.07 -14.58
C GLU A 397 23.14 1.47 -13.40
N VAL A 398 22.63 0.35 -12.87
CA VAL A 398 23.29 -0.43 -11.81
C VAL A 398 23.09 -1.93 -12.07
N GLY A 399 23.99 -2.77 -11.58
CA GLY A 399 23.81 -4.21 -11.53
C GLY A 399 22.67 -4.61 -10.60
N ALA A 400 22.01 -5.74 -10.87
CA ALA A 400 20.92 -6.27 -10.03
C ALA A 400 21.39 -6.67 -8.61
N ASP A 401 22.69 -6.86 -8.42
CA ASP A 401 23.36 -7.07 -7.14
C ASP A 401 23.75 -5.76 -6.43
N GLY A 402 23.58 -4.61 -7.08
CA GLY A 402 23.94 -3.28 -6.58
C GLY A 402 25.34 -2.81 -6.99
N SER A 403 26.09 -3.60 -7.76
CA SER A 403 27.42 -3.25 -8.25
C SER A 403 27.36 -2.35 -9.50
N HIS A 404 28.52 -1.78 -9.88
CA HIS A 404 28.70 -1.06 -11.16
C HIS A 404 27.70 0.09 -11.42
N LEU A 405 27.30 0.81 -10.36
CA LEU A 405 26.50 2.02 -10.51
C LEU A 405 27.21 3.05 -11.39
N ARG A 406 26.53 3.54 -12.42
CA ARG A 406 27.03 4.60 -13.31
C ARG A 406 25.92 5.55 -13.77
N GLN A 407 26.28 6.82 -13.96
CA GLN A 407 25.43 7.82 -14.58
C GLN A 407 25.53 7.71 -16.11
N LEU A 408 24.38 7.75 -16.80
CA LEU A 408 24.29 7.63 -18.26
C LEU A 408 24.02 8.96 -18.97
N THR A 409 23.29 9.87 -18.33
CA THR A 409 22.98 11.19 -18.91
C THR A 409 23.35 12.33 -17.98
N ASP A 410 23.63 13.50 -18.55
CA ASP A 410 23.91 14.74 -17.83
C ASP A 410 23.36 15.96 -18.59
N GLY A 411 23.62 17.15 -18.05
CA GLY A 411 23.32 18.43 -18.69
C GLY A 411 22.03 19.09 -18.19
N PRO A 412 21.49 20.07 -18.93
CA PRO A 412 20.39 20.93 -18.45
C PRO A 412 19.00 20.32 -18.63
N TYR A 413 18.89 19.04 -18.94
CA TYR A 413 17.65 18.36 -19.32
C TYR A 413 17.21 17.38 -18.23
N ASP A 414 15.89 17.23 -18.09
CA ASP A 414 15.31 16.14 -17.32
C ASP A 414 15.19 14.93 -18.24
N ASP A 415 15.77 13.81 -17.83
CA ASP A 415 15.69 12.52 -18.51
C ASP A 415 15.09 11.48 -17.55
N PHE A 416 14.00 10.82 -17.94
CA PHE A 416 13.26 9.88 -17.10
C PHE A 416 12.51 8.80 -17.91
N SER A 417 11.84 7.87 -17.21
CA SER A 417 11.19 6.69 -17.79
C SER A 417 12.04 5.89 -18.79
N PRO A 418 13.30 5.53 -18.44
CA PRO A 418 14.16 4.79 -19.36
C PRO A 418 13.62 3.39 -19.63
N ARG A 419 13.87 2.87 -20.83
CA ARG A 419 13.64 1.47 -21.22
C ARG A 419 14.79 0.92 -22.03
N TYR A 420 15.12 -0.33 -21.78
CA TYR A 420 16.01 -1.09 -22.67
C TYR A 420 15.28 -1.39 -23.99
N LEU A 421 15.97 -1.16 -25.10
CA LEU A 421 15.56 -1.66 -26.41
C LEU A 421 16.21 -3.02 -26.70
N PRO A 422 15.58 -3.90 -27.50
CA PRO A 422 16.15 -5.20 -27.87
C PRO A 422 17.50 -5.13 -28.57
N ASP A 423 17.81 -4.00 -29.23
CA ASP A 423 19.09 -3.76 -29.90
C ASP A 423 20.18 -3.20 -28.97
N GLY A 424 19.91 -3.11 -27.67
CA GLY A 424 20.83 -2.63 -26.64
C GLY A 424 20.82 -1.12 -26.42
N ARG A 425 20.16 -0.33 -27.28
CA ARG A 425 19.98 1.12 -27.05
C ARG A 425 19.01 1.37 -25.90
N ILE A 426 18.94 2.63 -25.47
CA ILE A 426 17.97 3.08 -24.46
C ILE A 426 17.03 4.13 -25.06
N ILE A 427 15.74 3.97 -24.79
CA ILE A 427 14.71 4.96 -25.08
C ILE A 427 14.21 5.55 -23.77
N PHE A 428 13.93 6.85 -23.73
CA PHE A 428 13.53 7.56 -22.52
C PHE A 428 12.73 8.81 -22.87
N ILE A 429 12.17 9.45 -21.86
CA ILE A 429 11.49 10.74 -21.98
C ILE A 429 12.46 11.85 -21.58
N SER A 430 12.52 12.92 -22.37
CA SER A 430 13.51 13.99 -22.20
C SER A 430 12.97 15.38 -22.51
N THR A 431 13.38 16.38 -21.74
CA THR A 431 13.09 17.81 -22.05
C THR A 431 14.01 18.39 -23.14
N ARG A 432 14.90 17.59 -23.72
CA ARG A 432 15.91 18.01 -24.70
C ARG A 432 15.35 18.50 -26.03
N ARG A 433 14.11 18.14 -26.36
CA ARG A 433 13.38 18.71 -27.49
C ARG A 433 13.13 20.21 -27.33
N GLY A 434 13.03 20.68 -26.09
CA GLY A 434 12.76 22.08 -25.76
C GLY A 434 11.29 22.47 -26.00
N GLY A 435 10.99 23.74 -25.69
CA GLY A 435 9.62 24.27 -25.76
C GLY A 435 8.84 24.12 -24.46
N TRP A 436 7.63 24.67 -24.49
CA TRP A 436 6.72 24.75 -23.34
C TRP A 436 5.33 24.34 -23.79
N HIS A 437 4.57 23.70 -22.90
CA HIS A 437 3.21 23.31 -23.24
C HIS A 437 2.31 24.55 -23.39
N ARG A 438 1.30 24.47 -24.27
CA ARG A 438 0.49 25.66 -24.64
C ARG A 438 -0.31 26.22 -23.47
N CYS A 439 -0.78 25.38 -22.55
CA CYS A 439 -1.66 25.79 -21.44
C CYS A 439 -0.96 26.46 -20.22
N GLY A 440 0.38 26.47 -20.13
CA GLY A 440 1.13 26.87 -18.91
C GLY A 440 2.08 28.01 -19.21
N GLY A 441 1.61 28.92 -20.05
CA GLY A 441 2.37 29.60 -21.08
C GLY A 441 3.39 30.65 -20.64
N ARG A 442 4.36 30.34 -19.75
CA ARG A 442 5.59 31.13 -19.60
C ARG A 442 6.80 30.27 -19.22
N PRO A 443 8.00 30.57 -19.78
CA PRO A 443 9.24 29.99 -19.29
C PRO A 443 9.42 30.18 -17.78
N GLY A 444 9.87 29.13 -17.11
CA GLY A 444 10.15 29.16 -15.67
C GLY A 444 9.07 28.54 -14.77
N LEU A 445 7.91 28.15 -15.32
CA LEU A 445 6.80 27.54 -14.57
C LEU A 445 6.85 26.01 -14.39
N GLY A 446 7.95 25.33 -14.77
CA GLY A 446 8.05 23.86 -14.62
C GLY A 446 7.25 23.04 -15.63
N CYS A 447 6.90 23.70 -16.73
CA CYS A 447 6.00 23.25 -17.78
C CYS A 447 6.75 22.89 -19.07
N GLU A 448 8.02 22.48 -18.95
CA GLU A 448 8.86 22.09 -20.07
C GLU A 448 8.26 20.90 -20.83
N ASN A 449 8.29 20.97 -22.17
CA ASN A 449 7.88 19.84 -22.99
C ASN A 449 8.92 18.71 -22.86
N HIS A 450 8.44 17.49 -22.64
CA HIS A 450 9.22 16.27 -22.62
C HIS A 450 8.64 15.25 -23.60
N THR A 451 9.52 14.75 -24.46
CA THR A 451 9.19 13.85 -25.56
C THR A 451 10.16 12.68 -25.61
N LEU A 452 9.88 11.69 -26.46
CA LEU A 452 10.77 10.54 -26.65
C LEU A 452 12.16 10.99 -27.13
N ALA A 453 13.18 10.39 -26.52
CA ALA A 453 14.58 10.51 -26.87
C ALA A 453 15.24 9.12 -26.90
N LEU A 454 16.35 9.02 -27.63
CA LEU A 454 17.10 7.78 -27.84
C LEU A 454 18.58 8.03 -27.57
N ALA A 455 19.27 7.08 -26.95
CA ALA A 455 20.72 7.08 -26.78
C ALA A 455 21.31 5.68 -26.96
N ASN A 456 22.63 5.59 -27.09
CA ASN A 456 23.36 4.34 -27.05
C ASN A 456 23.25 3.68 -25.66
N ALA A 457 23.64 2.41 -25.56
CA ALA A 457 23.57 1.62 -24.32
C ALA A 457 24.33 2.25 -23.14
N ASP A 458 25.38 3.02 -23.42
CA ASP A 458 26.22 3.72 -22.45
C ASP A 458 25.73 5.15 -22.15
N GLY A 459 24.58 5.56 -22.71
CA GLY A 459 24.04 6.91 -22.60
C GLY A 459 24.61 7.92 -23.60
N SER A 460 25.59 7.54 -24.41
CA SER A 460 26.19 8.43 -25.40
C SER A 460 25.24 8.73 -26.57
N GLN A 461 25.51 9.87 -27.24
CA GLN A 461 24.73 10.37 -28.38
C GLN A 461 23.21 10.48 -28.13
N PRO A 462 22.77 11.10 -27.03
CA PRO A 462 21.34 11.31 -26.80
C PRO A 462 20.77 12.25 -27.87
N ARG A 463 19.67 11.83 -28.51
CA ARG A 463 18.97 12.62 -29.52
C ARG A 463 17.45 12.60 -29.31
N THR A 464 16.81 13.70 -29.66
CA THR A 464 15.35 13.78 -29.74
C THR A 464 14.83 12.81 -30.79
N LEU A 465 13.83 12.01 -30.42
CA LEU A 465 13.17 11.02 -31.28
C LEU A 465 11.81 11.52 -31.76
N SER A 466 11.03 12.12 -30.85
CA SER A 466 9.75 12.75 -31.14
C SER A 466 9.82 14.27 -31.02
N PHE A 467 9.31 14.96 -32.04
CA PHE A 467 9.21 16.42 -32.10
C PHE A 467 7.77 16.90 -31.88
N HIS A 468 6.90 16.03 -31.35
CA HIS A 468 5.52 16.39 -31.05
C HIS A 468 5.45 17.60 -30.12
N GLU A 469 4.41 18.42 -30.28
CA GLU A 469 4.40 19.75 -29.68
C GLU A 469 4.03 19.79 -28.19
N THR A 470 3.40 18.73 -27.68
CA THR A 470 2.99 18.56 -26.29
C THR A 470 3.86 17.50 -25.59
N GLN A 471 3.27 16.75 -24.65
CA GLN A 471 3.94 15.86 -23.73
C GLN A 471 3.74 14.38 -24.08
N GLU A 472 4.75 13.58 -23.77
CA GLU A 472 4.75 12.13 -23.94
C GLU A 472 5.28 11.44 -22.66
N TRP A 473 4.75 10.27 -22.33
CA TRP A 473 5.13 9.52 -21.11
C TRP A 473 5.28 8.03 -21.33
N ASP A 474 5.99 7.42 -20.39
CA ASP A 474 5.98 5.99 -20.10
C ASP A 474 6.13 5.07 -21.33
N PRO A 475 7.23 5.21 -22.10
CA PRO A 475 7.49 4.30 -23.20
C PRO A 475 7.58 2.85 -22.70
N ALA A 476 7.19 1.90 -23.54
CA ALA A 476 7.42 0.48 -23.37
C ALA A 476 7.54 -0.21 -24.73
N VAL A 477 8.28 -1.31 -24.79
CA VAL A 477 8.44 -2.12 -25.99
C VAL A 477 7.26 -3.10 -26.09
N LEU A 478 6.52 -3.07 -27.21
CA LEU A 478 5.47 -4.04 -27.54
C LEU A 478 6.08 -5.36 -28.04
N SER A 479 5.27 -6.42 -28.04
CA SER A 479 5.65 -7.74 -28.54
C SER A 479 6.01 -7.77 -30.03
N ASP A 480 5.57 -6.78 -30.81
CA ASP A 480 5.90 -6.60 -32.22
C ASP A 480 7.10 -5.66 -32.46
N GLY A 481 7.78 -5.23 -31.40
CA GLY A 481 8.96 -4.36 -31.46
C GLY A 481 8.66 -2.87 -31.60
N ARG A 482 7.39 -2.45 -31.72
CA ARG A 482 7.03 -1.03 -31.63
C ARG A 482 7.19 -0.51 -30.21
N ILE A 483 7.34 0.80 -30.08
CA ILE A 483 7.31 1.49 -28.80
C ILE A 483 5.89 2.02 -28.59
N ILE A 484 5.24 1.61 -27.51
CA ILE A 484 4.00 2.22 -27.03
C ILE A 484 4.32 3.29 -25.98
N TYR A 485 3.57 4.37 -25.96
CA TYR A 485 3.74 5.48 -25.01
C TYR A 485 2.42 6.25 -24.88
N THR A 486 2.28 7.03 -23.81
CA THR A 486 1.18 7.97 -23.64
C THR A 486 1.53 9.28 -24.31
N ARG A 487 0.58 9.90 -25.01
CA ARG A 487 0.74 11.24 -25.58
C ARG A 487 -0.49 12.07 -25.28
N TRP A 488 -0.25 13.33 -24.91
CA TRP A 488 -1.31 14.31 -24.73
C TRP A 488 -1.66 14.99 -26.06
N ASP A 489 -2.70 14.52 -26.75
CA ASP A 489 -3.07 15.02 -28.07
C ASP A 489 -4.32 15.91 -28.00
N TYR A 490 -4.13 17.17 -27.60
CA TYR A 490 -5.23 18.14 -27.49
C TYR A 490 -5.24 19.24 -28.56
N VAL A 491 -4.51 19.06 -29.67
CA VAL A 491 -4.53 20.00 -30.79
C VAL A 491 -5.94 20.00 -31.40
N ASP A 492 -6.59 21.16 -31.41
CA ASP A 492 -8.00 21.34 -31.79
C ASP A 492 -9.00 20.47 -31.02
N ARG A 493 -8.64 20.08 -29.78
CA ARG A 493 -9.47 19.25 -28.89
C ARG A 493 -9.51 19.82 -27.48
N HIS A 494 -10.29 19.18 -26.62
CA HIS A 494 -10.40 19.56 -25.22
C HIS A 494 -9.06 19.32 -24.50
N ALA A 495 -8.53 20.36 -23.83
CA ALA A 495 -7.21 20.33 -23.22
C ALA A 495 -7.04 19.24 -22.15
N VAL A 496 -8.08 18.88 -21.40
CA VAL A 496 -7.94 17.90 -20.30
C VAL A 496 -8.01 16.45 -20.76
N TYR A 497 -8.78 16.16 -21.82
CA TYR A 497 -9.01 14.79 -22.26
C TYR A 497 -8.01 14.44 -23.37
N TYR A 498 -7.89 13.16 -23.73
CA TYR A 498 -7.03 12.68 -24.84
C TYR A 498 -5.54 12.51 -24.50
N GLU A 499 -5.25 12.01 -23.29
CA GLU A 499 -3.92 11.55 -22.88
C GLU A 499 -3.81 10.03 -23.08
N GLN A 500 -3.74 9.61 -24.34
CA GLN A 500 -4.03 8.22 -24.73
C GLN A 500 -2.83 7.55 -25.38
N LEU A 501 -3.00 6.29 -25.81
CA LEU A 501 -1.89 5.44 -26.21
C LEU A 501 -1.54 5.63 -27.69
N TRP A 502 -0.25 5.86 -27.93
CA TRP A 502 0.36 5.99 -29.25
C TRP A 502 1.47 4.96 -29.42
N THR A 503 1.82 4.69 -30.68
CA THR A 503 2.97 3.85 -31.03
C THR A 503 3.91 4.56 -31.98
N THR A 504 5.17 4.15 -31.99
CA THR A 504 6.17 4.51 -32.99
C THR A 504 7.15 3.35 -33.20
N ARG A 505 7.91 3.35 -34.30
CA ARG A 505 9.04 2.43 -34.46
C ARG A 505 10.22 2.88 -33.59
N PRO A 506 11.17 1.99 -33.24
CA PRO A 506 12.32 2.34 -32.42
C PRO A 506 13.20 3.49 -32.96
N ASP A 507 13.12 3.77 -34.28
CA ASP A 507 13.82 4.88 -34.92
C ASP A 507 13.06 6.22 -34.89
N GLY A 508 11.82 6.23 -34.36
CA GLY A 508 10.92 7.37 -34.28
C GLY A 508 9.94 7.51 -35.44
N SER A 509 10.07 6.67 -36.48
CA SER A 509 9.17 6.72 -37.64
C SER A 509 7.84 6.01 -37.39
N GLY A 510 6.82 6.34 -38.19
CA GLY A 510 5.53 5.65 -38.13
C GLY A 510 4.74 5.92 -36.85
N ALA A 511 4.85 7.13 -36.29
CA ALA A 511 4.04 7.55 -35.16
C ALA A 511 2.54 7.44 -35.52
N ALA A 512 1.79 6.64 -34.76
CA ALA A 512 0.38 6.38 -35.02
C ALA A 512 -0.35 6.11 -33.71
N ILE A 513 -1.64 6.47 -33.67
CA ILE A 513 -2.44 6.17 -32.50
C ILE A 513 -2.62 4.66 -32.32
N TYR A 514 -2.56 4.20 -31.07
CA TYR A 514 -2.83 2.81 -30.70
C TYR A 514 -4.25 2.64 -30.16
N PHE A 515 -4.67 3.53 -29.27
CA PHE A 515 -6.00 3.52 -28.67
C PHE A 515 -6.37 4.91 -28.17
N GLY A 516 -7.66 5.27 -28.27
CA GLY A 516 -8.26 6.37 -27.53
C GLY A 516 -8.34 7.71 -28.23
N ASN A 517 -8.32 7.75 -29.57
CA ASN A 517 -8.41 9.01 -30.32
C ASN A 517 -9.68 9.80 -29.96
N ASN A 518 -10.76 9.08 -29.68
CA ASN A 518 -12.07 9.61 -29.34
C ASN A 518 -12.61 9.00 -28.04
N THR A 519 -11.71 8.60 -27.13
CA THR A 519 -12.08 8.07 -25.81
C THR A 519 -12.02 9.17 -24.77
N PHE A 520 -13.18 9.57 -24.25
CA PHE A 520 -13.30 10.58 -23.20
C PHE A 520 -13.08 10.02 -21.78
N ASN A 521 -13.44 8.75 -21.56
CA ASN A 521 -13.34 8.09 -20.27
C ASN A 521 -12.55 6.77 -20.43
N PRO A 522 -11.42 6.57 -19.72
CA PRO A 522 -10.78 7.48 -18.76
C PRO A 522 -10.17 8.74 -19.41
N VAL A 523 -9.87 9.75 -18.59
CA VAL A 523 -9.23 11.01 -19.01
C VAL A 523 -7.91 10.75 -19.74
N GLY A 524 -7.08 9.88 -19.16
CA GLY A 524 -5.87 9.39 -19.78
C GLY A 524 -5.49 7.98 -19.34
N ILE A 525 -4.50 7.43 -20.03
CA ILE A 525 -3.95 6.10 -19.82
C ILE A 525 -2.42 6.18 -19.79
N TRP A 526 -1.80 5.73 -18.69
CA TRP A 526 -0.36 5.77 -18.43
C TRP A 526 0.23 4.38 -18.23
N GLU A 527 1.56 4.30 -18.23
CA GLU A 527 2.31 3.10 -17.84
C GLU A 527 1.92 1.81 -18.59
N ALA A 528 1.61 1.94 -19.88
CA ALA A 528 1.23 0.83 -20.73
C ALA A 528 2.32 -0.26 -20.80
N ARG A 529 1.95 -1.52 -20.56
CA ARG A 529 2.80 -2.71 -20.70
C ARG A 529 2.09 -3.80 -21.51
N PRO A 530 2.78 -4.47 -22.45
CA PRO A 530 2.17 -5.54 -23.23
C PRO A 530 1.84 -6.75 -22.34
N VAL A 531 0.73 -7.41 -22.62
CA VAL A 531 0.39 -8.70 -21.99
C VAL A 531 1.01 -9.83 -22.81
N PRO A 532 1.94 -10.64 -22.24
CA PRO A 532 2.64 -11.69 -22.95
C PRO A 532 1.70 -12.66 -23.68
N GLY A 533 2.11 -13.10 -24.87
CA GLY A 533 1.33 -14.04 -25.70
C GLY A 533 0.01 -13.46 -26.25
N SER A 534 -0.16 -12.13 -26.25
CA SER A 534 -1.37 -11.49 -26.75
C SER A 534 -1.08 -10.12 -27.39
N SER A 535 -2.11 -9.54 -28.03
CA SER A 535 -2.11 -8.16 -28.53
C SER A 535 -2.69 -7.16 -27.53
N LYS A 536 -2.91 -7.56 -26.26
CA LYS A 536 -3.50 -6.70 -25.24
C LYS A 536 -2.42 -5.91 -24.51
N VAL A 537 -2.82 -4.77 -23.96
CA VAL A 537 -1.97 -3.91 -23.15
C VAL A 537 -2.63 -3.71 -21.79
N MET A 538 -1.88 -3.90 -20.71
CA MET A 538 -2.27 -3.46 -19.37
C MET A 538 -1.77 -2.03 -19.15
N ALA A 539 -2.56 -1.19 -18.51
CA ALA A 539 -2.20 0.21 -18.28
C ALA A 539 -2.91 0.78 -17.04
N THR A 540 -2.52 1.99 -16.63
CA THR A 540 -3.14 2.73 -15.53
C THR A 540 -4.04 3.82 -16.09
N ALA A 541 -5.35 3.73 -15.86
CA ALA A 541 -6.29 4.82 -16.11
C ALA A 541 -6.19 5.85 -14.99
N ALA A 542 -5.68 7.04 -15.28
CA ALA A 542 -5.41 8.07 -14.27
C ALA A 542 -6.01 9.44 -14.63
N ALA A 543 -5.72 10.43 -13.80
CA ALA A 543 -6.24 11.79 -13.93
C ALA A 543 -5.20 12.73 -14.54
N HIS A 544 -5.69 13.83 -15.12
CA HIS A 544 -4.87 14.93 -15.61
C HIS A 544 -4.34 15.76 -14.44
N HIS A 545 -5.23 16.19 -13.52
CA HIS A 545 -4.89 17.13 -12.45
C HIS A 545 -4.37 16.47 -11.15
N ALA A 546 -3.81 15.27 -11.22
CA ALA A 546 -3.25 14.55 -10.08
C ALA A 546 -2.02 13.72 -10.46
N MET A 547 -1.47 13.01 -9.47
CA MET A 547 -0.54 11.92 -9.75
C MET A 547 -1.22 10.93 -10.70
N THR A 548 -0.42 10.33 -11.58
CA THR A 548 -0.84 9.28 -12.53
C THR A 548 -1.12 7.97 -11.81
N ALA A 549 -2.13 8.00 -10.94
CA ALA A 549 -2.61 6.90 -10.14
C ALA A 549 -4.11 6.74 -10.35
N GLY A 550 -4.57 5.49 -10.45
CA GLY A 550 -5.98 5.19 -10.65
C GLY A 550 -6.20 3.71 -10.92
N SER A 551 -7.11 3.42 -11.83
CA SER A 551 -7.58 2.06 -12.07
C SER A 551 -6.64 1.31 -13.01
N VAL A 552 -6.25 0.09 -12.66
CA VAL A 552 -5.54 -0.81 -13.58
C VAL A 552 -6.54 -1.35 -14.60
N ILE A 553 -6.23 -1.19 -15.88
CA ILE A 553 -7.08 -1.59 -16.99
C ILE A 553 -6.34 -2.50 -17.97
N LEU A 554 -7.13 -3.27 -18.72
CA LEU A 554 -6.69 -4.06 -19.87
C LEU A 554 -7.35 -3.50 -21.12
N VAL A 555 -6.54 -3.11 -22.10
CA VAL A 555 -6.96 -2.57 -23.40
C VAL A 555 -6.82 -3.67 -24.46
N ASP A 556 -7.91 -3.95 -25.19
CA ASP A 556 -7.95 -4.88 -26.33
C ASP A 556 -8.45 -4.16 -27.58
N VAL A 557 -7.50 -3.68 -28.40
CA VAL A 557 -7.78 -2.90 -29.62
C VAL A 557 -8.52 -3.70 -30.70
N ARG A 558 -8.59 -5.03 -30.59
CA ARG A 558 -9.38 -5.87 -31.51
C ARG A 558 -10.89 -5.70 -31.30
N ARG A 559 -11.30 -5.17 -30.14
CA ARG A 559 -12.70 -4.84 -29.84
C ARG A 559 -13.07 -3.42 -30.29
N GLY A 560 -12.09 -2.63 -30.74
CA GLY A 560 -12.24 -1.24 -31.13
C GLY A 560 -11.01 -0.43 -30.71
N VAL A 561 -10.72 0.64 -31.44
CA VAL A 561 -9.61 1.56 -31.12
C VAL A 561 -10.04 2.73 -30.22
N ASP A 562 -11.32 2.80 -29.87
CA ASP A 562 -11.93 3.84 -29.05
C ASP A 562 -13.03 3.29 -28.14
N GLY A 563 -13.37 4.06 -27.11
CA GLY A 563 -14.48 3.82 -26.20
C GLY A 563 -14.22 2.75 -25.14
N LEU A 564 -15.14 2.68 -24.17
CA LEU A 564 -15.07 1.75 -23.03
C LEU A 564 -15.18 0.28 -23.43
N GLY A 565 -15.72 -0.03 -24.61
CA GLY A 565 -15.91 -1.41 -25.08
C GLY A 565 -14.59 -2.20 -25.22
N SER A 566 -13.47 -1.49 -25.43
CA SER A 566 -12.13 -2.08 -25.53
C SER A 566 -11.39 -2.13 -24.20
N ILE A 567 -11.97 -1.59 -23.13
CA ILE A 567 -11.36 -1.51 -21.80
C ILE A 567 -12.02 -2.53 -20.87
N THR A 568 -11.20 -3.34 -20.21
CA THR A 568 -11.61 -4.17 -19.08
C THR A 568 -10.93 -3.65 -17.82
N ARG A 569 -11.72 -3.26 -16.81
CA ARG A 569 -11.17 -2.78 -15.54
C ARG A 569 -10.73 -3.97 -14.69
N LEU A 570 -9.45 -4.03 -14.34
CA LEU A 570 -8.88 -5.10 -13.50
C LEU A 570 -9.02 -4.78 -12.01
N THR A 571 -9.10 -3.50 -11.65
CA THR A 571 -9.41 -2.99 -10.30
C THR A 571 -10.75 -2.27 -10.30
N PRO A 572 -11.89 -2.99 -10.35
CA PRO A 572 -13.22 -2.40 -10.53
C PRO A 572 -13.66 -1.43 -9.42
N ASP A 573 -13.09 -1.61 -8.22
CA ASP A 573 -13.25 -0.79 -7.01
C ASP A 573 -12.54 0.56 -7.09
N ALA A 574 -11.55 0.71 -7.97
CA ALA A 574 -10.93 1.98 -8.29
C ALA A 574 -11.65 2.66 -9.46
N PRO A 575 -12.36 3.79 -9.24
CA PRO A 575 -13.02 4.53 -10.32
C PRO A 575 -11.99 5.17 -11.25
N PHE A 576 -12.41 5.56 -12.45
CA PHE A 576 -11.56 6.40 -13.30
C PHE A 576 -11.49 7.81 -12.71
N PRO A 577 -10.33 8.26 -12.23
CA PRO A 577 -10.23 9.55 -11.57
C PRO A 577 -10.49 10.67 -12.58
N GLU A 578 -11.04 11.78 -12.08
CA GLU A 578 -11.43 12.99 -12.82
C GLU A 578 -12.62 12.85 -13.79
N SER A 579 -12.79 11.67 -14.38
CA SER A 579 -13.89 11.34 -15.29
C SER A 579 -15.10 10.72 -14.58
N GLU A 580 -14.88 9.88 -13.56
CA GLU A 580 -15.94 9.28 -12.73
C GLU A 580 -15.95 9.82 -11.29
N THR A 581 -14.81 10.33 -10.81
CA THR A 581 -14.70 10.93 -9.48
C THR A 581 -14.03 12.30 -9.53
N ARG A 582 -14.31 13.13 -8.53
CA ARG A 582 -13.64 14.42 -8.39
C ARG A 582 -12.26 14.21 -7.80
N VAL A 583 -11.25 14.84 -8.40
CA VAL A 583 -9.90 14.95 -7.85
C VAL A 583 -9.82 16.28 -7.07
N PRO A 584 -9.63 16.26 -5.74
CA PRO A 584 -9.36 17.48 -4.98
C PRO A 584 -7.92 17.96 -5.24
N PRO A 585 -7.66 19.28 -5.20
CA PRO A 585 -8.56 20.41 -4.95
C PRO A 585 -9.20 20.96 -6.24
N ARG A 586 -10.07 21.97 -6.10
CA ARG A 586 -10.70 22.72 -7.21
C ARG A 586 -9.72 23.52 -8.11
N GLY A 587 -8.41 23.25 -8.05
CA GLY A 587 -7.36 23.95 -8.78
C GLY A 587 -6.68 23.06 -9.82
N TRP A 588 -5.77 23.62 -10.60
CA TRP A 588 -5.06 22.91 -11.68
C TRP A 588 -3.94 21.97 -11.15
N HIS A 589 -3.94 21.62 -9.86
CA HIS A 589 -2.97 20.70 -9.26
C HIS A 589 -3.43 20.26 -7.87
N ALA A 590 -2.94 19.12 -7.40
CA ALA A 590 -3.01 18.75 -5.98
C ALA A 590 -1.77 19.25 -5.22
N PRO A 591 -1.94 19.97 -4.08
CA PRO A 591 -0.80 20.30 -3.24
C PRO A 591 -0.22 19.01 -2.67
N ALA A 592 1.11 18.90 -2.69
CA ALA A 592 1.78 17.80 -2.04
C ALA A 592 1.63 17.88 -0.52
N GLY A 593 1.43 16.73 0.12
CA GLY A 593 1.12 16.66 1.53
C GLY A 593 -0.39 16.80 1.75
N LEU A 594 -1.08 15.66 1.82
CA LEU A 594 -2.41 15.62 2.40
C LEU A 594 -2.30 16.10 3.85
N ALA A 595 -2.76 17.33 4.15
CA ALA A 595 -2.87 17.83 5.52
C ALA A 595 -3.81 16.98 6.39
N GLY A 596 -4.63 16.15 5.74
CA GLY A 596 -5.42 15.07 6.30
C GLY A 596 -5.96 14.19 5.17
N PRO A 597 -6.43 12.97 5.47
CA PRO A 597 -7.13 12.16 4.47
C PRO A 597 -8.28 12.98 3.87
N PRO A 598 -8.42 13.02 2.53
CA PRO A 598 -9.51 13.77 1.92
C PRO A 598 -10.85 13.24 2.45
N PRO A 599 -11.84 14.10 2.73
CA PRO A 599 -13.19 13.64 3.00
C PRO A 599 -13.68 12.91 1.75
N THR A 600 -13.71 11.58 1.86
CA THR A 600 -14.22 10.73 0.78
C THR A 600 -15.72 11.00 0.66
N PRO A 601 -16.27 11.30 -0.53
CA PRO A 601 -17.71 11.40 -0.69
C PRO A 601 -18.38 10.07 -0.28
N VAL A 602 -19.47 10.20 0.49
CA VAL A 602 -20.33 9.11 0.98
C VAL A 602 -21.02 8.41 -0.18
#